data_AF-A0A3M2FD42-F1
#
_entry.id   AF-A0A3M2FD42-F1
#
_cell.length_a   1.000
_cell.length_b   1.000
_cell.length_c   1.000
_cell.angle_alpha   90.00
_cell.angle_beta   90.00
_cell.angle_gamma   90.00
#
_symmetry.space_group_name_H-M   'P 1'
#
loop_
_entity.id
_entity.type
_entity.pdbx_description
1 polymer ?
#
loop_
_entity_poly.entity_id
_entity_poly.type
_entity_poly.pdbx_seq_one_letter_code
_entity_poly.pdbx_strand_id
1 'polypeptide(L)'
;MRIAIGLTADHALNTAHFGESRYFRIYDISDGLLKQVDERENPVPGHHIPGKGQTIIQTIKDCQAIVVRSIGRGALTRMPRQGIDIFLTCARSLEEVENTLGASGLDAFKKLNPATGKFEDMANV
;
A
#
# COMPACT_ATOMS: atom_id res chain seq x y z
N MET A 1 12.34 -5.61 -3.65
CA MET A 1 11.08 -5.01 -4.15
C MET A 1 10.48 -4.17 -3.04
N ARG A 2 10.16 -2.90 -3.31
CA ARG A 2 9.65 -1.97 -2.29
C ARG A 2 8.14 -1.91 -2.21
N ILE A 3 7.63 -1.97 -0.99
CA ILE A 3 6.20 -2.02 -0.65
C ILE A 3 5.91 -0.93 0.38
N ALA A 4 4.91 -0.09 0.13
CA ALA A 4 4.46 0.91 1.09
C ALA A 4 3.21 0.43 1.87
N ILE A 5 3.21 0.64 3.18
CA ILE A 5 2.06 0.42 4.07
C ILE A 5 1.70 1.74 4.75
N GLY A 6 0.42 2.08 4.72
CA GLY A 6 -0.09 3.29 5.34
C GLY A 6 -0.33 3.11 6.84
N LEU A 7 0.17 4.04 7.65
CA LEU A 7 0.05 4.02 9.12
C LEU A 7 -0.69 5.24 9.67
N THR A 8 -1.24 5.11 10.87
CA THR A 8 -1.82 6.19 11.68
C THR A 8 -0.74 6.96 12.45
N ALA A 9 -1.13 8.01 13.20
CA ALA A 9 -0.18 8.86 13.93
C ALA A 9 0.54 8.13 15.09
N ASP A 10 -0.08 7.10 15.64
CA ASP A 10 0.48 6.16 16.62
C ASP A 10 1.24 4.98 15.96
N HIS A 11 1.54 5.08 14.66
CA HIS A 11 2.24 4.07 13.86
C HIS A 11 1.53 2.69 13.79
N ALA A 12 0.21 2.64 14.06
CA ALA A 12 -0.61 1.46 13.82
C ALA A 12 -1.02 1.36 12.34
N LEU A 13 -1.49 0.18 11.93
CA LEU A 13 -2.02 -0.04 10.57
C LEU A 13 -3.20 0.90 10.31
N ASN A 14 -3.14 1.71 9.25
CA ASN A 14 -4.30 2.48 8.83
C ASN A 14 -5.34 1.57 8.17
N THR A 15 -6.47 1.39 8.85
CA THR A 15 -7.60 0.59 8.35
C THR A 15 -8.60 1.40 7.52
N ALA A 16 -8.47 2.73 7.51
CA ALA A 16 -9.23 3.64 6.65
C ALA A 16 -8.59 3.75 5.26
N HIS A 17 -8.77 4.88 4.58
CA HIS A 17 -8.21 5.08 3.24
C HIS A 17 -6.70 5.30 3.32
N PHE A 18 -5.93 4.57 2.50
CA PHE A 18 -4.46 4.70 2.41
C PHE A 18 -3.98 6.16 2.24
N GLY A 19 -4.71 6.96 1.45
CA GLY A 19 -4.34 8.36 1.23
C GLY A 19 -4.46 9.26 2.47
N GLU A 20 -5.10 8.79 3.53
CA GLU A 20 -5.30 9.51 4.80
C GLU A 20 -4.27 9.14 5.87
N SER A 21 -3.40 8.15 5.58
CA SER A 21 -2.32 7.74 6.47
C SER A 21 -1.44 8.92 6.88
N ARG A 22 -0.96 8.90 8.12
CA ARG A 22 0.02 9.86 8.63
C ARG A 22 1.43 9.53 8.14
N TYR A 23 1.77 8.24 8.09
CA TYR A 23 3.06 7.76 7.62
C TYR A 23 2.90 6.66 6.56
N PHE A 24 3.92 6.50 5.73
CA PHE A 24 4.11 5.38 4.84
C PHE A 24 5.37 4.64 5.28
N ARG A 25 5.20 3.44 5.84
CA ARG A 25 6.33 2.56 6.15
C ARG A 25 6.68 1.75 4.93
N ILE A 26 7.96 1.76 4.56
CA ILE A 26 8.45 1.11 3.35
C ILE A 26 9.23 -0.12 3.74
N TYR A 27 8.85 -1.24 3.15
CA TYR A 27 9.55 -2.49 3.26
C TYR A 27 10.22 -2.82 1.95
N ASP A 28 11.37 -3.47 2.03
CA ASP A 28 11.97 -4.17 0.91
C ASP A 28 11.82 -5.69 1.12
N ILE A 29 11.28 -6.37 0.11
CA ILE A 29 11.31 -7.83 0.00
C ILE A 29 12.33 -8.18 -1.06
N SER A 30 13.48 -8.70 -0.62
CA SER A 30 14.54 -9.20 -1.47
C SER A 30 15.08 -10.50 -0.87
N ASP A 31 15.40 -11.48 -1.72
CA ASP A 31 15.89 -12.79 -1.29
C ASP A 31 14.99 -13.52 -0.26
N GLY A 32 13.67 -13.31 -0.36
CA GLY A 32 12.70 -13.88 0.57
C GLY A 32 12.71 -13.26 1.97
N LEU A 33 13.46 -12.17 2.19
CA LEU A 33 13.54 -11.49 3.47
C LEU A 33 12.79 -10.16 3.43
N LEU A 34 11.85 -9.99 4.36
CA LEU A 34 11.18 -8.72 4.60
C LEU A 34 12.05 -7.85 5.51
N LYS A 35 12.36 -6.63 5.07
CA LYS A 35 13.07 -5.63 5.87
C LYS A 35 12.37 -4.30 5.80
N GLN A 36 12.12 -3.65 6.93
CA GLN A 36 11.77 -2.22 6.93
C GLN A 36 13.01 -1.42 6.53
N VAL A 37 12.88 -0.58 5.50
CA VAL A 37 14.00 0.19 4.94
C VAL A 37 13.81 1.69 5.02
N ASP A 38 12.58 2.16 5.23
CA ASP A 38 12.26 3.60 5.28
C ASP A 38 10.92 3.84 5.99
N GLU A 39 10.70 5.07 6.43
CA GLU A 39 9.40 5.55 6.89
C GLU A 39 9.25 7.03 6.51
N ARG A 40 8.15 7.35 5.82
CA ARG A 40 7.94 8.66 5.21
C ARG A 40 6.68 9.31 5.78
N GLU A 41 6.76 10.57 6.15
CA GLU A 41 5.57 11.34 6.50
C GLU A 41 4.71 11.58 5.25
N ASN A 42 3.39 11.46 5.39
CA ASN A 42 2.48 11.87 4.34
C ASN A 42 2.48 13.41 4.30
N PRO A 43 2.87 14.04 3.18
CA PRO A 43 2.94 15.50 3.07
C PRO A 43 1.57 16.19 3.14
N VAL A 44 0.48 15.41 3.09
CA VAL A 44 -0.89 15.88 3.02
C VAL A 44 -1.82 14.93 3.79
N PRO A 45 -1.69 14.80 5.13
CA PRO A 45 -2.54 13.88 5.91
C PRO A 45 -4.01 14.39 5.97
N GLY A 46 -4.99 13.49 6.15
CA GLY A 46 -6.41 13.89 6.36
C GLY A 46 -7.30 14.07 5.11
N HIS A 47 -8.32 14.94 5.17
CA HIS A 47 -9.41 14.98 4.17
C HIS A 47 -9.03 15.50 2.75
N HIS A 48 -9.92 15.23 1.80
CA HIS A 48 -9.78 15.44 0.36
C HIS A 48 -9.42 16.89 -0.04
N ILE A 49 -8.16 17.12 -0.41
CA ILE A 49 -7.72 18.32 -1.14
C ILE A 49 -7.52 17.94 -2.62
N PRO A 50 -7.93 18.77 -3.61
CA PRO A 50 -7.61 18.54 -5.02
C PRO A 50 -6.10 18.36 -5.24
N GLY A 51 -5.68 17.41 -6.06
CA GLY A 51 -4.26 17.15 -6.37
C GLY A 51 -3.48 16.30 -5.34
N LYS A 52 -4.02 16.09 -4.13
CA LYS A 52 -3.41 15.32 -3.02
C LYS A 52 -2.84 13.95 -3.45
N GLY A 53 -3.57 13.22 -4.29
CA GLY A 53 -3.18 11.90 -4.73
C GLY A 53 -1.86 11.88 -5.52
N GLN A 54 -1.56 12.93 -6.29
CA GLN A 54 -0.28 13.01 -7.03
C GLN A 54 0.89 13.18 -6.07
N THR A 55 0.75 14.04 -5.05
CA THR A 55 1.79 14.25 -4.03
C THR A 55 2.10 12.95 -3.30
N ILE A 56 1.07 12.19 -2.89
CA ILE A 56 1.27 10.89 -2.26
C ILE A 56 2.00 9.93 -3.19
N ILE A 57 1.57 9.82 -4.45
CA ILE A 57 2.26 8.98 -5.44
C ILE A 57 3.73 9.39 -5.57
N GLN A 58 4.05 10.69 -5.60
CA GLN A 58 5.44 11.15 -5.65
C GLN A 58 6.24 10.74 -4.40
N THR A 59 5.63 10.77 -3.21
CA THR A 59 6.24 10.33 -1.96
C THR A 59 6.60 8.85 -1.97
N ILE A 60 5.87 8.01 -2.70
CA ILE A 60 6.09 6.55 -2.76
C ILE A 60 6.45 6.03 -4.17
N LYS A 61 6.93 6.91 -5.07
CA LYS A 61 7.12 6.57 -6.49
C LYS A 61 8.17 5.49 -6.77
N ASP A 62 9.05 5.24 -5.81
CA ASP A 62 10.07 4.19 -5.86
C ASP A 62 9.56 2.84 -5.31
N CYS A 63 8.32 2.78 -4.81
CA CYS A 63 7.65 1.56 -4.42
C CYS A 63 6.97 0.91 -5.63
N GLN A 64 7.07 -0.41 -5.75
CA GLN A 64 6.40 -1.18 -6.80
C GLN A 64 4.98 -1.56 -6.38
N ALA A 65 4.70 -1.58 -5.08
CA ALA A 65 3.42 -2.00 -4.55
C ALA A 65 3.02 -1.22 -3.29
N ILE A 66 1.72 -1.24 -3.01
CA ILE A 66 1.17 -0.85 -1.72
C ILE A 66 0.26 -1.94 -1.16
N VAL A 67 0.25 -2.11 0.15
CA VAL A 67 -0.70 -2.98 0.86
C VAL A 67 -1.64 -2.12 1.68
N VAL A 68 -2.94 -2.26 1.44
CA VAL A 68 -3.97 -1.36 1.96
C VAL A 68 -5.17 -2.11 2.50
N ARG A 69 -5.85 -1.53 3.50
CA ARG A 69 -7.17 -1.99 3.95
C ARG A 69 -8.31 -1.36 3.17
N SER A 70 -8.15 -0.10 2.80
CA SER A 70 -9.07 0.63 1.94
C SER A 70 -8.31 1.68 1.14
N ILE A 71 -8.84 2.02 -0.03
CA ILE A 71 -8.25 2.98 -0.94
C ILE A 71 -9.33 3.73 -1.72
N GLY A 72 -9.12 5.02 -1.94
CA GLY A 72 -10.05 5.84 -2.70
C GLY A 72 -10.08 5.47 -4.18
N ARG A 73 -11.24 5.58 -4.82
CA ARG A 73 -11.45 5.23 -6.25
C ARG A 73 -10.46 5.92 -7.20
N GLY A 74 -10.10 7.17 -6.92
CA GLY A 74 -9.11 7.89 -7.74
C GLY A 74 -7.73 7.26 -7.73
N ALA A 75 -7.32 6.62 -6.63
CA ALA A 75 -6.01 5.97 -6.53
C ALA A 75 -5.99 4.60 -7.22
N LEU A 76 -7.11 3.86 -7.23
CA LEU A 76 -7.27 2.61 -7.99
C LEU A 76 -6.92 2.74 -9.48
N THR A 77 -7.12 3.93 -10.05
CA THR A 77 -6.82 4.19 -11.48
C THR A 77 -5.46 4.85 -11.68
N ARG A 78 -5.04 5.75 -10.77
CA ARG A 78 -3.81 6.53 -10.92
C ARG A 78 -2.55 5.74 -10.58
N MET A 79 -2.56 4.95 -9.51
CA MET A 79 -1.37 4.22 -9.06
C MET A 79 -0.91 3.14 -10.04
N PRO A 80 -1.79 2.29 -10.61
CA PRO A 80 -1.35 1.31 -11.61
C PRO A 80 -0.77 1.97 -12.87
N ARG A 81 -1.30 3.13 -13.29
CA ARG A 81 -0.74 3.94 -14.40
C ARG A 81 0.66 4.50 -14.11
N GLN A 82 1.13 4.43 -12.88
CA GLN A 82 2.46 4.84 -12.45
C GLN A 82 3.35 3.64 -12.12
N GLY A 83 2.91 2.41 -12.43
CA GLY A 83 3.65 1.18 -12.13
C GLY A 83 3.57 0.74 -10.67
N ILE A 84 2.59 1.24 -9.91
CA ILE A 84 2.36 0.86 -8.51
C ILE A 84 1.18 -0.09 -8.45
N ASP A 85 1.44 -1.35 -8.10
CA ASP A 85 0.43 -2.36 -7.84
C ASP A 85 -0.27 -2.10 -6.48
N ILE A 86 -1.55 -2.46 -6.41
CA ILE A 86 -2.36 -2.27 -5.21
C ILE A 86 -2.81 -3.63 -4.69
N PHE A 87 -2.52 -3.91 -3.43
CA PHE A 87 -2.88 -5.14 -2.74
C PHE A 87 -3.83 -4.86 -1.58
N LEU A 88 -4.93 -5.61 -1.52
CA LEU A 88 -5.91 -5.52 -0.45
C LEU A 88 -5.61 -6.56 0.63
N THR A 89 -5.53 -6.11 1.88
CA THR A 89 -5.36 -6.97 3.05
C THR A 89 -6.62 -7.06 3.91
N CYS A 90 -6.82 -8.18 4.59
CA CYS A 90 -7.81 -8.36 5.65
C CYS A 90 -7.25 -8.15 7.07
N ALA A 91 -5.94 -7.93 7.18
CA ALA A 91 -5.23 -7.80 8.45
C ALA A 91 -5.76 -6.65 9.32
N ARG A 92 -5.68 -6.81 10.64
CA ARG A 92 -6.15 -5.83 11.62
C ARG A 92 -5.02 -5.07 12.29
N SER A 93 -3.80 -5.55 12.17
CA SER A 93 -2.60 -4.93 12.73
C SER A 93 -1.47 -4.88 11.70
N LEU A 94 -0.47 -4.04 11.98
CA LEU A 94 0.72 -3.98 11.15
C LEU A 94 1.50 -5.29 11.21
N GLU A 95 1.64 -5.86 12.41
CA GLU A 95 2.30 -7.14 12.65
C GLU A 95 1.70 -8.28 11.82
N GLU A 96 0.36 -8.35 11.70
CA GLU A 96 -0.30 -9.34 10.84
C GLU A 96 0.09 -9.18 9.36
N VAL A 97 0.22 -7.93 8.88
CA VAL A 97 0.67 -7.66 7.51
C VAL A 97 2.13 -8.05 7.34
N GLU A 98 3.01 -7.69 8.29
CA GLU A 98 4.44 -8.04 8.28
C GLU A 98 4.66 -9.55 8.29
N ASN A 99 3.96 -10.27 9.17
CA ASN A 99 4.02 -11.73 9.23
C ASN A 99 3.56 -12.37 7.93
N THR A 100 2.48 -11.86 7.33
CA THR A 100 1.96 -12.36 6.05
C THR A 100 2.95 -12.10 4.91
N LEU A 101 3.51 -10.90 4.83
CA LEU A 101 4.52 -10.54 3.83
C LEU A 101 5.81 -11.36 4.00
N GLY A 102 6.25 -11.59 5.23
CA GLY A 102 7.45 -12.38 5.51
C GLY A 102 7.28 -13.88 5.21
N ALA A 103 6.07 -14.42 5.41
CA ALA A 103 5.80 -15.84 5.18
C ALA A 103 5.46 -16.17 3.72
N SER A 104 4.66 -15.31 3.08
CA SER A 104 4.01 -15.62 1.79
C SER A 104 4.19 -14.53 0.74
N GLY A 105 4.94 -13.46 1.04
CA GLY A 105 5.11 -12.33 0.13
C GLY A 105 3.78 -11.66 -0.22
N LEU A 106 3.68 -11.17 -1.47
CA LEU A 106 2.47 -10.49 -1.95
C LEU A 106 1.34 -11.45 -2.37
N ASP A 107 1.64 -12.72 -2.61
CA ASP A 107 0.70 -13.72 -3.15
C ASP A 107 -0.46 -14.02 -2.18
N ALA A 108 -0.26 -13.74 -0.88
CA ALA A 108 -1.30 -13.87 0.14
C ALA A 108 -2.35 -12.75 0.12
N PHE A 109 -2.14 -11.69 -0.66
CA PHE A 109 -3.05 -10.56 -0.77
C PHE A 109 -3.76 -10.54 -2.12
N LYS A 110 -4.96 -9.93 -2.15
CA LYS A 110 -5.69 -9.75 -3.40
C LYS A 110 -5.10 -8.57 -4.17
N LYS A 111 -4.69 -8.79 -5.41
CA LYS A 111 -4.18 -7.75 -6.30
C LYS A 111 -5.34 -7.06 -7.02
N LEU A 112 -5.26 -5.73 -7.17
CA LEU A 112 -6.16 -5.00 -8.04
C LEU A 112 -5.89 -5.37 -9.50
N ASN A 113 -6.92 -5.83 -10.20
CA ASN A 113 -6.95 -5.91 -11.66
C ASN A 113 -7.42 -4.56 -12.23
N PRO A 114 -6.55 -3.78 -12.90
CA PRO A 114 -6.92 -2.45 -13.39
C PRO A 114 -7.93 -2.48 -14.53
N ALA A 115 -8.07 -3.61 -15.25
CA ALA A 115 -9.02 -3.75 -16.35
C ALA A 115 -10.45 -3.95 -15.84
N THR A 116 -10.62 -4.73 -14.76
CA THR A 116 -11.93 -5.02 -14.16
C THR A 116 -12.27 -4.07 -13.00
N GLY A 117 -11.27 -3.42 -12.41
CA GLY A 117 -11.39 -2.62 -11.20
C GLY A 117 -11.65 -3.44 -9.93
N LYS A 118 -11.48 -4.77 -9.99
CA LYS A 118 -11.74 -5.70 -8.89
C LYS A 118 -10.45 -6.21 -8.27
N PHE A 119 -10.53 -6.64 -7.02
CA PHE A 119 -9.45 -7.32 -6.32
C PHE A 119 -9.58 -8.83 -6.50
N GLU A 120 -8.53 -9.45 -7.02
CA GLU A 120 -8.49 -10.86 -7.42
C GLU A 120 -7.28 -11.53 -6.74
N ASP A 121 -7.39 -12.83 -6.47
CA ASP A 121 -6.26 -13.60 -5.92
C ASP A 121 -5.16 -13.71 -6.98
N MET A 122 -3.89 -13.58 -6.60
CA MET A 122 -2.77 -13.57 -7.57
C MET A 122 -2.63 -14.86 -8.37
N ALA A 123 -3.16 -15.99 -7.88
CA ALA A 123 -3.21 -17.24 -8.64
C ALA A 123 -4.08 -17.17 -9.92
N ASN A 124 -4.90 -16.12 -10.05
CA ASN A 124 -5.88 -15.96 -11.13
C ASN A 124 -5.64 -14.72 -12.01
N VAL A 125 -4.53 -13.99 -11.84
CA VAL A 125 -4.21 -12.74 -12.55
C VAL A 125 -3.08 -12.93 -13.56
#